data_AF-A0A9W9C2H0-F1
#
_entry.id   AF-A0A9W9C2H0-F1
#
_cell.length_a   1.000
_cell.length_b   1.000
_cell.length_c   1.000
_cell.angle_alpha   90.00
_cell.angle_beta   90.00
_cell.angle_gamma   90.00
#
_symmetry.space_group_name_H-M   'P 1'
#
loop_
_entity.id
_entity.type
_entity.pdbx_description
1 polymer ?
#
loop_
_entity_poly.entity_id
_entity_poly.type
_entity_poly.pdbx_seq_one_letter_code
_entity_poly.pdbx_strand_id
1 'polypeptide(L)'
;MADGALAYLAVAYENGLLVEKGASRDKARINSASIEHGTRKPKEKETVRTQILRLRLLTNRGRALIARALQSKPGDKGSVIRDGVEYENVKVTYVDMPFNSGSIIGFYGKSDDSAEGKIQRLGLIWCNMPALTAADAEVPFADTGDTVDSEDFALLQKDQTAGTKPL
;
A
#
# COMPACT_ATOMS: atom_id res chain seq x y z
N MET A 1 -6.09 -24.47 -6.98
CA MET A 1 -6.22 -23.83 -5.65
C MET A 1 -4.83 -23.39 -5.21
N ALA A 2 -4.71 -22.29 -4.47
CA ALA A 2 -3.41 -21.69 -4.14
C ALA A 2 -2.63 -22.39 -3.01
N ASP A 3 -3.22 -23.41 -2.37
CA ASP A 3 -2.60 -24.24 -1.32
C ASP A 3 -2.02 -23.44 -0.14
N GLY A 4 -2.59 -22.28 0.16
CA GLY A 4 -2.09 -21.40 1.23
C GLY A 4 -0.86 -20.56 0.84
N ALA A 5 -0.40 -20.62 -0.40
CA ALA A 5 0.61 -19.73 -0.99
C ALA A 5 -0.03 -18.54 -1.74
N LEU A 6 0.80 -17.56 -2.07
CA LEU A 6 0.43 -16.42 -2.89
C LEU A 6 0.34 -16.87 -4.36
N ALA A 7 -0.88 -16.86 -4.91
CA ALA A 7 -1.11 -17.30 -6.28
C ALA A 7 -0.86 -16.22 -7.33
N TYR A 8 -1.37 -15.02 -7.09
CA TYR A 8 -1.40 -13.98 -8.12
C TYR A 8 -1.09 -12.60 -7.52
N LEU A 9 -0.36 -11.80 -8.30
CA LEU A 9 -0.05 -10.40 -8.00
C LEU A 9 -0.29 -9.58 -9.28
N ALA A 10 -1.27 -8.70 -9.24
CA ALA A 10 -1.48 -7.68 -10.26
C ALA A 10 -0.94 -6.34 -9.80
N VAL A 11 -0.27 -5.62 -10.69
CA VAL A 11 0.23 -4.26 -10.46
C VAL A 11 -0.27 -3.41 -11.62
N ALA A 12 -1.02 -2.35 -11.30
CA ALA A 12 -1.43 -1.34 -12.27
C ALA A 12 -0.50 -0.13 -12.12
N TYR A 13 0.16 0.26 -13.21
CA TYR A 13 1.04 1.42 -13.25
C TYR A 13 0.28 2.62 -13.84
N GLU A 14 0.49 3.81 -13.28
CA GLU A 14 -0.17 5.06 -13.73
C GLU A 14 0.32 5.57 -15.10
N ASN A 15 1.38 4.99 -15.67
CA ASN A 15 2.05 5.50 -16.87
C ASN A 15 1.33 5.24 -18.21
N GLY A 16 0.03 4.95 -18.20
CA GLY A 16 -0.82 4.83 -19.38
C GLY A 16 -1.76 6.03 -19.56
N LEU A 17 -1.20 7.23 -19.80
CA LEU A 17 -1.87 8.50 -20.15
C LEU A 17 -3.03 8.93 -19.21
N LEU A 18 -2.66 9.41 -18.02
CA LEU A 18 -3.57 10.05 -17.07
C LEU A 18 -3.46 11.58 -17.22
N VAL A 19 -4.48 12.24 -17.77
CA VAL A 19 -4.59 13.71 -17.74
C VAL A 19 -5.31 14.10 -16.45
N GLU A 20 -4.55 14.30 -15.37
CA GLU A 20 -5.09 14.91 -14.15
C GLU A 20 -5.09 16.43 -14.32
N LYS A 21 -6.28 17.03 -14.30
CA LYS A 21 -6.45 18.49 -14.27
C LYS A 21 -6.76 18.90 -12.83
N GLY A 22 -5.78 19.48 -12.14
CA GLY A 22 -5.88 19.87 -10.72
C GLY A 22 -4.86 19.16 -9.82
N ALA A 23 -4.57 19.73 -8.65
CA ALA A 23 -3.56 19.22 -7.73
C ALA A 23 -4.08 17.99 -6.95
N SER A 24 -3.58 16.79 -7.28
CA SER A 24 -3.74 15.60 -6.44
C SER A 24 -2.80 15.71 -5.24
N ARG A 25 -3.29 16.29 -4.14
CA ARG A 25 -2.52 16.51 -2.91
C ARG A 25 -2.10 15.22 -2.19
N ASP A 26 -2.55 14.05 -2.65
CA ASP A 26 -2.81 12.92 -1.76
C ASP A 26 -2.36 11.54 -2.26
N LYS A 27 -1.19 11.43 -2.90
CA LYS A 27 -0.67 10.11 -3.33
C LYS A 27 -0.13 9.31 -2.13
N ALA A 28 -0.87 8.28 -1.70
CA ALA A 28 -0.40 7.28 -0.75
C ALA A 28 0.74 6.47 -1.37
N ARG A 29 1.87 6.34 -0.66
CA ARG A 29 3.08 5.69 -1.18
C ARG A 29 3.41 4.48 -0.33
N ILE A 30 3.86 3.41 -0.98
CA ILE A 30 4.33 2.21 -0.27
C ILE A 30 5.76 2.46 0.19
N ASN A 31 5.98 2.44 1.50
CA ASN A 31 7.26 2.76 2.15
C ASN A 31 7.90 1.54 2.83
N SER A 32 7.11 0.53 3.17
CA SER A 32 7.63 -0.72 3.70
C SER A 32 6.81 -1.93 3.28
N ALA A 33 7.43 -3.09 3.38
CA ALA A 33 6.82 -4.35 3.03
C ALA A 33 7.39 -5.49 3.89
N SER A 34 6.60 -6.54 4.07
CA SER A 34 7.08 -7.81 4.60
C SER A 34 6.68 -8.95 3.67
N ILE A 35 7.64 -9.77 3.29
CA ILE A 35 7.44 -10.96 2.45
C ILE A 35 7.72 -12.18 3.32
N GLU A 36 6.72 -13.04 3.48
CA GLU A 36 6.88 -14.35 4.13
C GLU A 36 7.04 -15.41 3.06
N HIS A 37 8.05 -16.25 3.21
CA HIS A 37 8.31 -17.35 2.29
C HIS A 37 8.63 -18.63 3.08
N GLY A 38 8.32 -19.77 2.49
CA GLY A 38 8.57 -21.08 3.09
C GLY A 38 8.65 -22.17 2.04
N THR A 39 9.08 -23.36 2.45
CA THR A 39 9.14 -24.54 1.60
C THR A 39 7.97 -25.46 1.95
N ARG A 40 7.22 -25.91 0.95
CA ARG A 40 6.16 -26.91 1.16
C ARG A 40 6.83 -28.19 1.66
N LYS A 41 6.32 -28.77 2.75
CA LYS A 41 6.81 -30.06 3.22
C LYS A 41 6.46 -31.12 2.17
N PRO A 42 7.44 -31.87 1.64
CA PRO A 42 7.18 -32.80 0.55
C PRO A 42 6.23 -33.91 0.99
N LYS A 43 5.20 -34.17 0.18
CA LYS A 43 4.61 -35.51 0.10
C LYS A 43 5.39 -36.25 -0.99
N GLU A 44 5.71 -37.52 -0.75
CA GLU A 44 6.67 -38.34 -1.50
C GLU A 44 6.99 -37.92 -2.96
N LYS A 45 8.29 -37.81 -3.28
CA LYS A 45 8.88 -37.51 -4.61
C LYS A 45 8.55 -36.15 -5.25
N GLU A 46 7.88 -35.23 -4.55
CA GLU A 46 7.65 -33.87 -5.06
C GLU A 46 8.93 -33.01 -4.95
N THR A 47 9.23 -32.23 -6.00
CA THR A 47 10.35 -31.29 -5.96
C THR A 47 10.00 -30.13 -5.03
N VAL A 48 10.69 -30.05 -3.89
CA VAL A 48 10.46 -28.98 -2.90
C VAL A 48 10.88 -27.63 -3.49
N ARG A 49 9.93 -26.70 -3.58
CA ARG A 49 10.19 -25.32 -4.01
C ARG A 49 9.77 -24.35 -2.91
N THR A 50 10.60 -23.32 -2.72
CA THR A 50 10.21 -22.16 -1.91
C THR A 50 9.06 -21.43 -2.58
N GLN A 51 8.09 -21.01 -1.78
CA GLN A 51 6.91 -20.28 -2.21
C GLN A 51 6.70 -19.08 -1.32
N ILE A 52 6.11 -18.03 -1.89
CA ILE A 52 5.67 -16.86 -1.13
C ILE A 52 4.34 -17.22 -0.47
N LEU A 53 4.26 -17.06 0.85
CA LEU A 53 3.08 -17.40 1.66
C LEU A 53 2.27 -16.17 2.04
N ARG A 54 2.97 -15.03 2.19
CA ARG A 54 2.35 -13.78 2.62
C ARG A 54 3.06 -12.58 2.02
N LEU A 55 2.29 -11.58 1.64
CA LEU A 55 2.77 -10.25 1.31
C LEU A 55 2.02 -9.24 2.18
N ARG A 56 2.75 -8.32 2.80
CA ARG A 56 2.19 -7.12 3.43
C ARG A 56 2.90 -5.91 2.85
N LEU A 57 2.13 -4.92 2.44
CA LEU A 57 2.62 -3.62 1.98
C LEU A 57 2.06 -2.58 2.94
N LEU A 58 2.89 -1.64 3.39
CA LEU A 58 2.48 -0.54 4.23
C LEU A 58 2.72 0.77 3.49
N THR A 59 1.84 1.72 3.76
CA THR A 59 1.92 3.05 3.18
C THR A 59 2.37 4.07 4.21
N ASN A 60 2.90 5.20 3.72
CA ASN A 60 3.23 6.37 4.52
C ASN A 60 2.02 7.00 5.26
N ARG A 61 0.79 6.52 5.00
CA ARG A 61 -0.45 6.95 5.68
C ARG A 61 -0.97 5.95 6.70
N GLY A 62 -0.17 4.94 7.05
CA GLY A 62 -0.57 3.89 8.00
C GLY A 62 -1.59 2.89 7.44
N ARG A 63 -1.98 2.99 6.16
CA ARG A 63 -2.78 1.94 5.50
C ARG A 63 -1.89 0.77 5.14
N ALA A 64 -2.44 -0.44 5.22
CA ALA A 64 -1.73 -1.66 4.86
C ALA A 64 -2.58 -2.54 3.92
N LEU A 65 -1.92 -3.12 2.92
CA LEU A 65 -2.43 -4.21 2.10
C LEU A 65 -1.84 -5.52 2.61
N ILE A 66 -2.67 -6.55 2.84
CA ILE A 66 -2.20 -7.85 3.35
C ILE A 66 -2.79 -8.96 2.48
N ALA A 67 -1.93 -9.72 1.82
CA ALA A 67 -2.26 -10.97 1.16
C ALA A 67 -1.76 -12.14 2.03
N ARG A 68 -2.68 -13.02 2.45
CA ARG A 68 -2.41 -14.20 3.28
C ARG A 68 -3.42 -15.31 2.98
N ALA A 69 -3.05 -16.55 3.31
CA ALA A 69 -3.97 -17.69 3.37
C ALA A 69 -5.18 -17.40 4.26
N LEU A 70 -6.34 -18.00 3.94
CA LEU A 70 -7.57 -17.81 4.69
C LEU A 70 -7.45 -18.40 6.10
N GLN A 71 -6.87 -19.60 6.19
CA GLN A 71 -6.59 -20.31 7.42
C GLN A 71 -5.09 -20.42 7.65
N SER A 72 -4.65 -20.08 8.85
CA SER A 72 -3.27 -20.20 9.28
C SER A 72 -3.23 -20.74 10.69
N LYS A 73 -2.54 -21.86 10.88
CA LYS A 73 -2.33 -22.48 12.19
C LYS A 73 -0.83 -22.74 12.38
N PRO A 74 -0.28 -22.51 13.58
CA PRO A 74 1.07 -22.97 13.89
C PRO A 74 1.09 -24.51 13.80
N GLY A 75 2.11 -25.07 13.18
CA GLY A 75 2.37 -26.50 13.12
C GLY A 75 3.45 -26.93 14.12
N ASP A 76 3.92 -28.17 13.99
CA ASP A 76 4.94 -28.73 14.86
C ASP A 76 6.35 -28.27 14.47
N LYS A 77 7.23 -28.08 15.46
CA LYS A 77 8.66 -27.79 15.27
C LYS A 77 8.95 -26.56 14.37
N GLY A 78 8.10 -25.53 14.44
CA GLY A 78 8.28 -24.30 13.67
C GLY A 78 7.75 -24.37 12.23
N SER A 79 6.97 -25.39 11.88
CA SER A 79 6.17 -25.42 10.66
C SER A 79 4.91 -24.56 10.79
N VAL A 80 4.31 -24.21 9.66
CA VAL A 80 3.04 -23.47 9.61
C VAL A 80 2.10 -24.18 8.64
N ILE A 81 0.86 -24.39 9.06
CA ILE A 81 -0.18 -24.98 8.24
C ILE A 81 -1.03 -23.85 7.66
N ARG A 82 -1.05 -23.73 6.33
CA ARG A 82 -1.77 -22.72 5.56
C ARG A 82 -2.79 -23.41 4.66
N ASP A 83 -4.08 -23.13 4.86
CA ASP A 83 -5.19 -23.76 4.12
C ASP A 83 -5.07 -25.31 4.00
N GLY A 84 -4.61 -25.96 5.08
CA GLY A 84 -4.42 -27.42 5.14
C GLY A 84 -3.09 -27.95 4.60
N VAL A 85 -2.19 -27.07 4.13
CA VAL A 85 -0.86 -27.44 3.61
C VAL A 85 0.23 -27.02 4.59
N GLU A 86 1.13 -27.95 4.90
CA GLU A 86 2.23 -27.71 5.84
C GLU A 86 3.46 -27.14 5.13
N TYR A 87 3.97 -26.04 5.66
CA TYR A 87 5.17 -25.34 5.21
C TYR A 87 6.23 -25.34 6.31
N GLU A 88 7.48 -25.57 5.93
CA GLU A 88 8.65 -25.53 6.79
C GLU A 88 9.62 -24.42 6.36
N ASN A 89 10.64 -24.15 7.20
CA ASN A 89 11.63 -23.09 6.96
C ASN A 89 11.01 -21.71 6.68
N VAL A 90 9.88 -21.41 7.35
CA VAL A 90 9.16 -20.17 7.15
C VAL A 90 9.97 -18.99 7.71
N LYS A 91 10.26 -18.02 6.85
CA LYS A 91 10.97 -16.80 7.21
C LYS A 91 10.22 -15.58 6.70
N VAL A 92 10.33 -14.48 7.44
CA VAL A 92 9.78 -13.18 7.05
C VAL A 92 10.95 -12.24 6.78
N THR A 93 10.98 -11.68 5.57
CA THR A 93 11.88 -10.60 5.21
C THR A 93 11.13 -9.29 5.36
N TYR A 94 11.63 -8.40 6.21
CA TYR A 94 11.14 -7.04 6.37
C TYR A 94 11.99 -6.10 5.53
N VAL A 95 11.32 -5.19 4.83
CA VAL A 95 11.95 -4.19 3.98
C VAL A 95 11.33 -2.85 4.38
N ASP A 96 12.11 -2.05 5.11
CA ASP A 96 11.75 -0.69 5.49
C ASP A 96 12.64 0.28 4.71
N MET A 97 12.00 1.13 3.91
CA MET A 97 12.71 2.12 3.11
C MET A 97 12.60 3.51 3.75
N PRO A 98 13.59 4.40 3.55
CA PRO A 98 13.54 5.76 4.07
C PRO A 98 12.28 6.50 3.61
N PHE A 99 11.53 7.07 4.56
CA PHE A 99 10.23 7.69 4.31
C PHE A 99 10.27 8.89 3.35
N ASN A 100 11.43 9.54 3.22
CA ASN A 100 11.56 10.84 2.58
C ASN A 100 11.89 10.80 1.09
N SER A 101 12.55 9.75 0.59
CA SER A 101 13.17 9.81 -0.74
C SER A 101 12.62 8.84 -1.77
N GLY A 102 11.81 7.83 -1.42
CA GLY A 102 11.40 6.81 -2.40
C GLY A 102 10.13 6.04 -2.07
N SER A 103 9.73 5.18 -2.99
CA SER A 103 8.61 4.25 -2.84
C SER A 103 8.89 2.93 -3.54
N ILE A 104 8.20 1.87 -3.12
CA ILE A 104 8.16 0.62 -3.88
C ILE A 104 7.34 0.89 -5.15
N ILE A 105 8.01 0.84 -6.29
CA ILE A 105 7.39 1.11 -7.59
C ILE A 105 6.98 -0.15 -8.32
N GLY A 106 7.48 -1.32 -7.93
CA GLY A 106 7.19 -2.56 -8.63
C GLY A 106 7.75 -3.79 -7.94
N PHE A 107 7.66 -4.91 -8.64
CA PHE A 107 8.06 -6.22 -8.16
C PHE A 107 8.84 -6.96 -9.23
N TYR A 108 9.77 -7.81 -8.82
CA TYR A 108 10.46 -8.76 -9.69
C TYR A 108 10.41 -10.14 -9.06
N GLY A 109 10.51 -11.21 -9.83
CA GLY A 109 10.36 -12.54 -9.23
C GLY A 109 10.29 -13.68 -10.22
N LYS A 110 9.85 -14.82 -9.71
CA LYS A 110 9.58 -16.03 -10.48
C LYS A 110 8.25 -16.62 -10.01
N SER A 111 7.33 -16.81 -10.94
CA SER A 111 6.11 -17.60 -10.77
C SER A 111 6.20 -18.92 -11.54
N ASP A 112 5.34 -19.85 -11.16
CA ASP A 112 4.99 -20.99 -12.00
C ASP A 112 3.63 -20.68 -12.63
N ASP A 113 3.63 -20.33 -13.92
CA ASP A 113 2.41 -19.94 -14.65
C ASP A 113 1.63 -21.16 -15.17
N SER A 114 2.02 -22.37 -14.75
CA SER A 114 1.22 -23.58 -14.97
C SER A 114 -0.06 -23.58 -14.12
N ALA A 115 -0.86 -24.64 -14.23
CA ALA A 115 -2.20 -24.75 -13.62
C ALA A 115 -2.27 -24.48 -12.10
N GLU A 116 -1.15 -24.56 -11.37
CA GLU A 116 -1.10 -24.25 -9.94
C GLU A 116 -0.86 -22.77 -9.62
N GLY A 117 -0.27 -21.98 -10.55
CA GLY A 117 -0.19 -20.53 -10.47
C GLY A 117 0.46 -20.01 -9.17
N LYS A 118 1.65 -20.48 -8.79
CA LYS A 118 2.28 -20.15 -7.48
C LYS A 118 3.47 -19.22 -7.66
N ILE A 119 3.58 -18.19 -6.82
CA ILE A 119 4.74 -17.31 -6.79
C ILE A 119 5.86 -17.96 -5.97
N GLN A 120 6.98 -18.28 -6.62
CA GLN A 120 8.14 -18.95 -6.02
C GLN A 120 9.12 -17.96 -5.40
N ARG A 121 9.34 -16.84 -6.07
CA ARG A 121 10.24 -15.76 -5.64
C ARG A 121 9.58 -14.42 -5.90
N LEU A 122 9.70 -13.51 -4.94
CA LEU A 122 9.21 -12.15 -5.05
C LEU A 122 10.22 -11.21 -4.39
N GLY A 123 10.61 -10.20 -5.13
CA GLY A 123 11.43 -9.09 -4.71
C GLY A 123 10.75 -7.76 -5.04
N LEU A 124 11.26 -6.69 -4.42
CA LEU A 124 10.67 -5.36 -4.48
C LEU A 124 11.60 -4.45 -5.27
N ILE A 125 11.03 -3.62 -6.14
CA ILE A 125 11.75 -2.57 -6.84
C ILE A 125 11.47 -1.27 -6.10
N TRP A 126 12.50 -0.69 -5.50
CA TRP A 126 12.44 0.61 -4.87
C TRP A 126 13.14 1.65 -5.74
N CYS A 127 12.51 2.81 -5.88
CA CYS A 127 13.11 3.94 -6.58
C CYS A 127 12.97 5.23 -5.78
N ASN A 128 13.96 6.10 -5.94
CA ASN A 128 13.85 7.47 -5.51
C ASN A 128 12.74 8.16 -6.30
N MET A 129 11.92 8.94 -5.60
CA MET A 129 10.98 9.84 -6.25
C MET A 129 11.77 11.03 -6.82
N PRO A 130 11.30 11.65 -7.91
CA PRO A 130 11.82 12.94 -8.33
C PRO A 130 11.73 13.92 -7.16
N ALA A 131 12.79 14.70 -6.93
CA ALA A 131 12.73 15.76 -5.95
C ALA A 131 11.60 16.71 -6.34
N LEU A 132 10.70 17.02 -5.38
CA LEU A 132 9.77 18.13 -5.58
C LEU A 132 10.61 19.39 -5.78
N THR A 133 10.47 20.02 -6.94
CA THR A 133 11.11 21.31 -7.15
C THR A 133 10.35 22.37 -6.36
N ALA A 134 11.00 23.47 -5.96
CA ALA A 134 10.33 24.56 -5.23
C ALA A 134 9.10 25.11 -6.00
N ALA A 135 9.13 25.04 -7.33
CA ALA A 135 8.01 25.39 -8.20
C ALA A 135 6.78 24.48 -8.04
N ASP A 136 6.96 23.22 -7.61
CA ASP A 136 5.85 22.29 -7.34
C ASP A 136 5.28 22.47 -5.91
N ALA A 137 6.05 23.08 -5.01
CA ALA A 137 5.67 23.33 -3.62
C ALA A 137 4.91 24.66 -3.45
N GLU A 138 5.18 25.65 -4.31
CA GLU A 138 4.51 26.95 -4.33
C GLU A 138 3.28 26.92 -5.24
N VAL A 139 2.20 26.28 -4.78
CA VAL A 139 0.88 26.66 -5.30
C VAL A 139 0.52 27.98 -4.62
N PRO A 140 0.32 29.09 -5.35
CA PRO A 140 -0.04 30.35 -4.74
C PRO A 140 -1.34 30.18 -3.95
N PHE A 141 -1.31 30.49 -2.67
CA PHE A 141 -2.47 30.57 -1.77
C PHE A 141 -3.43 31.74 -2.13
N ALA A 142 -3.33 32.31 -3.32
CA ALA A 142 -4.03 33.52 -3.72
C ALA A 142 -4.95 33.23 -4.90
N ASP A 143 -6.03 32.52 -4.63
CA ASP A 143 -7.31 32.83 -5.25
C ASP A 143 -8.46 32.38 -4.33
N THR A 144 -8.41 32.84 -3.07
CA THR A 144 -9.63 32.92 -2.26
C THR A 144 -10.42 34.11 -2.79
N GLY A 145 -11.16 33.89 -3.87
CA GLY A 145 -12.34 34.69 -4.24
C GLY A 145 -13.49 34.51 -3.24
N ASP A 146 -13.15 34.47 -1.96
CA ASP A 146 -14.05 34.44 -0.81
C ASP A 146 -13.64 35.61 0.10
N THR A 147 -13.47 36.78 -0.52
CA THR A 147 -13.50 38.04 0.21
C THR A 147 -14.95 38.25 0.60
N VAL A 148 -15.24 38.15 1.89
CA VAL A 148 -16.50 38.62 2.45
C VAL A 148 -16.69 40.06 1.98
N ASP A 149 -17.61 40.27 1.05
CA ASP A 149 -17.88 41.60 0.52
C ASP A 149 -18.38 42.48 1.68
N SER A 150 -18.03 43.77 1.65
CA SER A 150 -18.40 44.72 2.71
C SER A 150 -19.92 44.78 3.01
N GLU A 151 -20.74 44.27 2.09
CA GLU A 151 -22.19 44.12 2.25
C GLU A 151 -22.56 42.98 3.21
N ASP A 152 -21.84 41.85 3.19
CA ASP A 152 -22.06 40.72 4.11
C ASP A 152 -21.65 41.08 5.54
N PHE A 153 -20.59 41.90 5.69
CA PHE A 153 -20.18 42.41 6.99
C PHE A 153 -21.21 43.39 7.60
N ALA A 154 -21.89 44.16 6.75
CA ALA A 154 -22.95 45.09 7.18
C ALA A 154 -24.24 44.37 7.59
N LEU A 155 -24.55 43.22 6.98
CA LEU A 155 -25.67 42.36 7.36
C LEU A 155 -25.45 41.73 8.75
N LEU A 156 -24.24 41.24 9.03
CA LEU A 156 -23.88 40.68 10.34
C LEU A 156 -23.94 41.70 11.49
N GLN A 157 -23.61 42.98 11.24
CA GLN A 157 -23.73 44.03 12.26
C GLN A 157 -25.18 44.43 12.56
N LYS A 158 -26.09 44.34 11.58
CA LYS A 158 -27.51 44.61 11.80
C LYS A 158 -28.18 43.55 12.67
N ASP A 159 -27.81 42.28 12.50
CA ASP A 159 -28.34 41.20 13.34
C ASP A 159 -27.89 41.28 14.80
N GLN A 160 -26.69 41.80 15.08
CA GLN A 160 -26.22 41.98 16.45
C GLN A 160 -26.88 43.16 17.19
N THR A 161 -27.40 44.15 16.47
CA THR A 161 -27.99 45.36 17.08
C THR A 161 -29.50 45.25 17.32
N ALA A 162 -30.18 44.27 16.72
CA ALA A 162 -31.62 44.06 16.89
C ALA A 162 -32.00 43.20 18.13
N GLY A 163 -31.02 42.59 18.80
CA GLY A 163 -31.25 41.61 19.88
C GLY A 163 -31.29 42.16 21.31
N THR A 164 -30.98 43.43 21.55
CA THR A 164 -30.83 43.96 22.92
C THR A 164 -32.17 44.49 23.45
N LYS A 165 -33.05 43.61 23.95
CA LYS A 165 -34.13 44.02 24.87
C LYS A 165 -33.56 44.13 26.29
N PRO A 166 -33.65 45.29 26.96
CA PRO A 166 -33.25 45.41 28.36
C PRO A 166 -34.26 44.66 29.25
N LEU A 167 -33.72 43.93 30.23
CA LEU A 167 -34.45 43.35 31.37
C LEU A 167 -34.96 44.46 32.31
#